data_AF-A0A1F8PHL3-F1
#
_entry.id   AF-A0A1F8PHL3-F1
#
_cell.length_a   1.000
_cell.length_b   1.000
_cell.length_c   1.000
_cell.angle_alpha   90.00
_cell.angle_beta   90.00
_cell.angle_gamma   90.00
#
_symmetry.space_group_name_H-M   'P 1'
#
loop_
_entity.id
_entity.type
_entity.pdbx_description
1 polymer ?
#
loop_
_entity_poly.entity_id
_entity_poly.type
_entity_poly.pdbx_seq_one_letter_code
_entity_poly.pdbx_strand_id
1 'polypeptide(L)'
;MHQGSTAWLTALETPERSPAALDLVKRAMEAPEDSPLYVVGIGAITNVASAILIEPDIIRRIVVVWLGGQPHSFHTAQEYNLKQDPLASKTLFDCGVPLVHVPCYGVSSHLLTTVPELESAIKGRNPISDFLFERFCQYSLDHFAWAKEIWDIATIGYLLNGDWVPTQVIPSPILQDNLTWGVPPLGRHLIREAWYVKRNPIFHDLFLKLQRAESK
;
A
#
# COMPACT_ATOMS: atom_id res chain seq x y z
N MET A 1 12.11 9.56 -12.10
CA MET A 1 12.03 8.49 -11.09
C MET A 1 13.19 8.71 -10.12
N HIS A 2 12.91 8.84 -8.83
CA HIS A 2 13.94 9.04 -7.79
C HIS A 2 14.31 7.69 -7.16
N GLN A 3 15.58 7.49 -6.84
CA GLN A 3 16.04 6.26 -6.20
C GLN A 3 15.56 6.21 -4.75
N GLY A 4 14.98 5.07 -4.35
CA GLY A 4 14.56 4.81 -2.98
C GLY A 4 15.71 4.39 -2.07
N SER A 5 15.44 4.34 -0.77
CA SER A 5 16.35 3.82 0.25
C SER A 5 16.78 2.39 -0.08
N THR A 6 18.08 2.11 0.05
CA THR A 6 18.66 0.77 -0.14
C THR A 6 18.96 0.07 1.19
N ALA A 7 18.67 0.74 2.32
CA ALA A 7 18.76 0.23 3.67
C ALA A 7 17.46 0.53 4.44
N TRP A 8 17.29 -0.14 5.56
CA TRP A 8 16.19 0.07 6.50
C TRP A 8 16.57 1.10 7.57
N LEU A 9 15.59 1.62 8.29
CA LEU A 9 15.88 2.45 9.45
C LEU A 9 16.70 1.67 10.48
N THR A 10 17.64 2.36 11.15
CA THR A 10 18.50 1.77 12.19
C THR A 10 18.09 2.18 13.60
N ALA A 11 17.33 3.28 13.73
CA ALA A 11 16.71 3.77 14.95
C ALA A 11 15.44 4.57 14.61
N LEU A 12 14.54 4.77 15.58
CA LEU A 12 13.25 5.43 15.36
C LEU A 12 13.38 6.91 14.96
N GLU A 13 14.45 7.57 15.40
CA GLU A 13 14.71 8.99 15.18
C GLU A 13 15.73 9.25 14.05
N THR A 14 16.26 8.19 13.44
CA THR A 14 17.32 8.29 12.42
C THR A 14 16.75 7.97 11.04
N PRO A 15 16.51 8.98 10.17
CA PRO A 15 16.02 8.73 8.82
C PRO A 15 17.08 8.07 7.94
N GLU A 16 16.63 7.19 7.05
CA GLU A 16 17.42 6.75 5.90
C GLU A 16 17.18 7.73 4.75
N ARG A 17 18.11 8.67 4.56
CA ARG A 17 18.00 9.72 3.54
C ARG A 17 18.23 9.14 2.14
N SER A 18 17.22 9.25 1.27
CA SER A 18 17.29 8.85 -0.13
C SER A 18 16.80 9.98 -1.05
N PRO A 19 17.17 9.96 -2.36
CA PRO A 19 16.59 10.88 -3.33
C PRO A 19 15.06 10.86 -3.35
N ALA A 20 14.43 9.69 -3.15
CA ALA A 20 12.98 9.57 -3.09
C ALA A 20 12.37 10.21 -1.83
N ALA A 21 12.99 10.01 -0.66
CA ALA A 21 12.50 10.62 0.59
C ALA A 21 12.60 12.17 0.53
N LEU A 22 13.71 12.69 0.01
CA LEU A 22 13.90 14.13 -0.15
C LEU A 22 12.97 14.75 -1.20
N ASP A 23 12.73 14.04 -2.31
CA ASP A 23 11.76 14.47 -3.33
C ASP A 23 10.33 14.47 -2.76
N LEU A 24 9.97 13.48 -1.94
CA LEU A 24 8.67 13.46 -1.24
C LEU A 24 8.51 14.68 -0.32
N VAL A 25 9.51 14.97 0.54
CA VAL A 25 9.50 16.17 1.39
C VAL A 25 9.30 17.42 0.54
N LYS A 26 10.10 17.58 -0.53
CA LYS A 26 10.00 18.74 -1.41
C LYS A 26 8.60 18.90 -2.00
N ARG A 27 8.05 17.86 -2.64
CA ARG A 27 6.72 17.92 -3.28
C ARG A 27 5.61 18.21 -2.29
N ALA A 28 5.66 17.60 -1.10
CA ALA A 28 4.64 17.80 -0.08
C ALA A 28 4.66 19.22 0.49
N MET A 29 5.85 19.78 0.73
CA MET A 29 5.98 21.14 1.28
C MET A 29 5.73 22.24 0.23
N GLU A 30 5.93 21.95 -1.06
CA GLU A 30 5.59 22.84 -2.18
C GLU A 30 4.10 22.77 -2.57
N ALA A 31 3.36 21.75 -2.12
CA ALA A 31 1.94 21.61 -2.43
C ALA A 31 1.08 22.64 -1.67
N PRO A 32 -0.04 23.14 -2.27
CA PRO A 32 -0.99 24.00 -1.58
C PRO A 32 -1.53 23.37 -0.29
N GLU A 33 -1.74 24.18 0.76
CA GLU A 33 -2.15 23.64 2.07
C GLU A 33 -3.52 22.93 2.04
N ASP A 34 -4.40 23.36 1.15
CA ASP A 34 -5.76 22.84 0.96
C ASP A 34 -5.82 21.63 0.01
N SER A 35 -4.67 21.20 -0.52
CA SER A 35 -4.56 20.09 -1.47
C SER A 35 -3.45 19.13 -1.03
N PRO A 36 -3.70 18.27 -0.03
CA PRO A 36 -2.68 17.36 0.48
C PRO A 36 -2.22 16.38 -0.61
N LEU A 37 -0.93 16.06 -0.60
CA LEU A 37 -0.34 15.08 -1.49
C LEU A 37 -0.67 13.66 -1.00
N TYR A 38 -1.32 12.87 -1.85
CA TYR A 38 -1.55 11.45 -1.57
C TYR A 38 -0.31 10.62 -1.91
N VAL A 39 0.19 9.88 -0.91
CA VAL A 39 1.38 9.03 -1.02
C VAL A 39 0.94 7.58 -0.93
N VAL A 40 1.11 6.84 -2.03
CA VAL A 40 0.76 5.42 -2.09
C VAL A 40 1.99 4.57 -1.83
N GLY A 41 1.96 3.80 -0.75
CA GLY A 41 2.97 2.81 -0.43
C GLY A 41 2.50 1.40 -0.80
N ILE A 42 3.24 0.72 -1.68
CA ILE A 42 3.03 -0.69 -2.08
C ILE A 42 4.29 -1.54 -1.80
N GLY A 43 5.11 -1.09 -0.86
CA GLY A 43 6.36 -1.72 -0.45
C GLY A 43 6.68 -1.37 1.02
N ALA A 44 7.89 -1.69 1.47
CA ALA A 44 8.40 -1.21 2.76
C ALA A 44 8.27 0.31 2.86
N ILE A 45 7.80 0.81 4.00
CA ILE A 45 7.41 2.21 4.16
C ILE A 45 8.58 3.15 4.50
N THR A 46 9.82 2.67 4.36
CA THR A 46 11.06 3.36 4.75
C THR A 46 11.19 4.75 4.15
N ASN A 47 10.93 4.93 2.85
CA ASN A 47 11.05 6.27 2.23
C ASN A 47 10.08 7.28 2.82
N VAL A 48 8.85 6.86 3.16
CA VAL A 48 7.82 7.73 3.73
C VAL A 48 8.13 8.01 5.19
N ALA A 49 8.52 7.00 5.97
CA ALA A 49 8.97 7.17 7.34
C ALA A 49 10.19 8.11 7.41
N SER A 50 11.19 7.90 6.55
CA SER A 50 12.34 8.80 6.42
C SER A 50 11.93 10.22 6.08
N ALA A 51 10.98 10.43 5.15
CA ALA A 51 10.50 11.77 4.83
C ALA A 51 9.85 12.46 6.04
N ILE A 52 9.05 11.73 6.81
CA ILE A 52 8.43 12.22 8.06
C ILE A 52 9.49 12.55 9.12
N LEU A 53 10.54 11.75 9.25
CA LEU A 53 11.64 12.01 10.18
C LEU A 53 12.53 13.18 9.73
N ILE A 54 12.69 13.40 8.42
CA ILE A 54 13.44 14.53 7.86
C ILE A 54 12.68 15.84 8.07
N GLU A 55 11.36 15.84 7.84
CA GLU A 55 10.49 17.01 7.95
C GLU A 55 9.18 16.62 8.64
N PRO A 56 9.11 16.70 9.99
CA PRO A 56 7.93 16.26 10.74
C PRO A 56 6.64 17.00 10.38
N ASP A 57 6.70 18.26 9.94
CA ASP A 57 5.50 19.01 9.54
C ASP A 57 4.85 18.47 8.25
N ILE A 58 5.55 17.59 7.51
CA ILE A 58 5.02 16.93 6.30
C ILE A 58 3.73 16.15 6.59
N ILE A 59 3.51 15.67 7.83
CA ILE A 59 2.30 14.93 8.19
C ILE A 59 1.02 15.75 8.01
N ARG A 60 1.13 17.08 7.99
CA ARG A 60 0.01 18.01 7.72
C ARG A 60 -0.22 18.25 6.24
N ARG A 61 0.70 17.80 5.38
CA ARG A 61 0.72 18.02 3.94
C ARG A 61 0.40 16.76 3.13
N ILE A 62 0.38 15.59 3.76
CA ILE A 62 0.22 14.32 3.06
C ILE A 62 -0.90 13.46 3.64
N VAL A 63 -1.46 12.60 2.78
CA VAL A 63 -2.28 11.45 3.18
C VAL A 63 -1.56 10.20 2.69
N VAL A 64 -1.34 9.23 3.57
CA VAL A 64 -0.66 7.99 3.23
C VAL A 64 -1.70 6.89 3.01
N VAL A 65 -1.65 6.21 1.86
CA VAL A 65 -2.42 4.99 1.58
C VAL A 65 -1.41 3.85 1.46
N TRP A 66 -1.38 2.94 2.43
CA TRP A 66 -0.31 1.95 2.50
C TRP A 66 -0.84 0.53 2.54
N LEU A 67 -0.39 -0.30 1.59
CA LEU A 67 -0.50 -1.74 1.64
C LEU A 67 0.64 -2.31 2.49
N GLY A 68 0.29 -2.81 3.66
CA GLY A 68 1.22 -3.50 4.54
C GLY A 68 0.48 -4.11 5.71
N GLY A 69 1.12 -5.03 6.41
CA GLY A 69 0.57 -5.58 7.65
C GLY A 69 -0.68 -6.46 7.48
N GLN A 70 -1.23 -6.85 8.63
CA GLN A 70 -2.48 -7.62 8.73
C GLN A 70 -3.53 -6.80 9.49
N PRO A 71 -4.82 -7.15 9.41
CA PRO A 71 -5.85 -6.46 10.17
C PRO A 71 -5.48 -6.39 11.66
N HIS A 72 -5.85 -5.33 12.36
CA HIS A 72 -5.49 -5.15 13.77
C HIS A 72 -6.15 -6.19 14.69
N SER A 73 -7.22 -6.83 14.22
CA SER A 73 -7.87 -7.97 14.89
C SER A 73 -7.13 -9.31 14.69
N PHE A 74 -6.10 -9.35 13.84
CA PHE A 74 -5.35 -10.57 13.55
C PHE A 74 -4.29 -10.83 14.63
N HIS A 75 -3.97 -12.10 14.83
CA HIS A 75 -2.99 -12.56 15.83
C HIS A 75 -1.53 -12.09 15.58
N THR A 76 -1.24 -11.52 14.41
CA THR A 76 0.08 -11.01 14.04
C THR A 76 -0.06 -9.80 13.12
N ALA A 77 0.93 -8.91 13.13
CA ALA A 77 1.12 -7.84 12.15
C ALA A 77 2.03 -8.28 10.98
N GLN A 78 2.60 -9.48 11.05
CA GLN A 78 3.64 -9.92 10.12
C GLN A 78 3.09 -10.08 8.70
N GLU A 79 3.66 -9.29 7.80
CA GLU A 79 3.35 -9.22 6.39
C GLU A 79 4.63 -8.74 5.67
N TYR A 80 4.78 -9.02 4.36
CA TYR A 80 6.00 -8.79 3.61
C TYR A 80 6.51 -7.34 3.68
N ASN A 81 5.68 -6.34 3.40
CA ASN A 81 6.07 -4.93 3.38
C ASN A 81 6.35 -4.41 4.80
N LEU A 82 5.47 -4.74 5.76
CA LEU A 82 5.63 -4.28 7.15
C LEU A 82 6.88 -4.87 7.81
N LYS A 83 7.13 -6.18 7.64
CA LYS A 83 8.23 -6.86 8.34
C LYS A 83 9.61 -6.53 7.79
N GLN A 84 9.71 -5.96 6.59
CA GLN A 84 10.99 -5.57 5.99
C GLN A 84 11.65 -4.44 6.77
N ASP A 85 10.86 -3.44 7.19
CA ASP A 85 11.33 -2.34 8.03
C ASP A 85 10.33 -2.07 9.17
N PRO A 86 10.44 -2.83 10.28
CA PRO A 86 9.56 -2.66 11.43
C PRO A 86 9.69 -1.28 12.09
N LEU A 87 10.86 -0.65 12.02
CA LEU A 87 11.08 0.67 12.59
C LEU A 87 10.34 1.74 11.77
N ALA A 88 10.46 1.71 10.44
CA ALA A 88 9.68 2.59 9.57
C ALA A 88 8.17 2.38 9.76
N SER A 89 7.74 1.13 9.92
CA SER A 89 6.33 0.80 10.15
C SER A 89 5.84 1.38 11.48
N LYS A 90 6.63 1.28 12.57
CA LYS A 90 6.32 1.93 13.85
C LYS A 90 6.24 3.45 13.72
N THR A 91 7.24 4.07 13.09
CA THR A 91 7.25 5.53 12.85
C THR A 91 5.96 5.96 12.15
N LEU A 92 5.51 5.24 11.12
CA LEU A 92 4.26 5.56 10.42
C LEU A 92 3.04 5.50 11.36
N PHE A 93 2.90 4.43 12.15
CA PHE A 93 1.78 4.29 13.07
C PHE A 93 1.84 5.27 14.26
N ASP A 94 3.01 5.76 14.64
CA ASP A 94 3.18 6.65 15.80
C ASP A 94 3.11 8.14 15.44
N CYS A 95 3.42 8.52 14.19
CA CYS A 95 3.62 9.93 13.83
C CYS A 95 2.34 10.79 13.68
N GLY A 96 1.15 10.18 13.62
CA GLY A 96 -0.10 10.94 13.49
C GLY A 96 -0.45 11.42 12.07
N VAL A 97 0.25 10.94 11.04
CA VAL A 97 -0.11 11.21 9.65
C VAL A 97 -1.52 10.66 9.33
N PRO A 98 -2.34 11.36 8.54
CA PRO A 98 -3.56 10.78 7.99
C PRO A 98 -3.25 9.50 7.20
N LEU A 99 -3.55 8.35 7.79
CA LEU A 99 -3.21 7.04 7.26
C LEU A 99 -4.47 6.27 6.87
N VAL A 100 -4.45 5.70 5.67
CA VAL A 100 -5.32 4.63 5.20
C VAL A 100 -4.49 3.36 5.13
N HIS A 101 -4.60 2.54 6.17
CA HIS A 101 -3.96 1.23 6.26
C HIS A 101 -4.80 0.22 5.46
N VAL A 102 -4.15 -0.46 4.51
CA VAL A 102 -4.74 -1.51 3.68
C VAL A 102 -4.06 -2.84 4.03
N PRO A 103 -4.68 -3.68 4.88
CA PRO A 103 -4.08 -4.95 5.28
C PRO A 103 -4.13 -6.03 4.21
N CYS A 104 -3.37 -7.11 4.41
CA CYS A 104 -3.33 -8.25 3.47
C CYS A 104 -4.44 -9.30 3.69
N TYR A 105 -4.37 -10.11 4.74
CA TYR A 105 -5.34 -11.20 4.94
C TYR A 105 -6.72 -10.70 5.35
N GLY A 106 -7.77 -11.28 4.75
CA GLY A 106 -9.16 -10.86 4.93
C GLY A 106 -9.54 -9.56 4.19
N VAL A 107 -8.55 -8.85 3.63
CA VAL A 107 -8.74 -7.58 2.91
C VAL A 107 -8.14 -7.69 1.50
N SER A 108 -6.92 -7.20 1.23
CA SER A 108 -6.37 -7.19 -0.13
C SER A 108 -6.18 -8.60 -0.72
N SER A 109 -6.07 -9.64 0.12
CA SER A 109 -6.11 -11.05 -0.27
C SER A 109 -7.36 -11.49 -1.03
N HIS A 110 -8.46 -10.74 -1.00
CA HIS A 110 -9.59 -11.02 -1.88
C HIS A 110 -9.34 -10.63 -3.33
N LEU A 111 -8.30 -9.86 -3.67
CA LEU A 111 -7.97 -9.46 -5.04
C LEU A 111 -7.28 -10.58 -5.83
N LEU A 112 -7.94 -11.74 -5.90
CA LEU A 112 -7.51 -12.90 -6.65
C LEU A 112 -7.94 -12.80 -8.11
N THR A 113 -7.09 -13.24 -9.03
CA THR A 113 -7.43 -13.51 -10.43
C THR A 113 -6.83 -14.85 -10.85
N THR A 114 -7.25 -15.35 -12.00
CA THR A 114 -6.80 -16.64 -12.56
C THR A 114 -6.28 -16.47 -13.98
N VAL A 115 -5.54 -17.48 -14.47
CA VAL A 115 -5.07 -17.51 -15.87
C VAL A 115 -6.24 -17.46 -16.86
N PRO A 116 -7.30 -18.28 -16.75
CA PRO A 116 -8.45 -18.20 -17.67
C PRO A 116 -9.13 -16.83 -17.68
N GLU A 117 -9.23 -16.17 -16.52
CA GLU A 117 -9.85 -14.85 -16.44
C GLU A 117 -9.01 -13.78 -17.13
N LEU A 118 -7.69 -13.74 -16.89
CA LEU A 118 -6.79 -12.82 -17.58
C LEU A 118 -6.69 -13.11 -19.07
N GLU A 119 -6.68 -14.39 -19.45
CA GLU A 119 -6.69 -14.80 -20.85
C GLU A 119 -7.93 -14.24 -21.57
N SER A 120 -9.11 -14.38 -20.96
CA SER A 120 -10.34 -13.84 -21.53
C SER A 120 -10.36 -12.30 -21.54
N ALA A 121 -9.88 -11.67 -20.47
CA ALA A 121 -10.00 -10.24 -20.28
C ALA A 121 -8.98 -9.44 -21.10
N ILE A 122 -7.70 -9.82 -21.10
CA ILE A 122 -6.60 -8.93 -21.53
C ILE A 122 -5.66 -9.53 -22.57
N LYS A 123 -5.58 -10.85 -22.74
CA LYS A 123 -4.68 -11.45 -23.75
C LYS A 123 -5.06 -11.02 -25.17
N GLY A 124 -4.04 -10.71 -25.97
CA GLY A 124 -4.12 -10.27 -27.36
C GLY A 124 -4.66 -8.85 -27.55
N ARG A 125 -4.86 -8.08 -26.47
CA ARG A 125 -5.44 -6.73 -26.57
C ARG A 125 -4.42 -5.68 -26.99
N ASN A 126 -3.21 -5.76 -26.45
CA ASN A 126 -2.07 -4.88 -26.73
C ASN A 126 -0.80 -5.41 -26.04
N PRO A 127 0.40 -4.91 -26.40
CA PRO A 127 1.68 -5.40 -25.86
C PRO A 127 1.79 -5.37 -24.32
N ILE A 128 1.25 -4.35 -23.65
CA ILE A 128 1.31 -4.28 -22.18
C ILE A 128 0.40 -5.34 -21.53
N SER A 129 -0.77 -5.58 -22.12
CA SER A 129 -1.69 -6.61 -21.64
C SER A 129 -1.10 -8.02 -21.83
N ASP A 130 -0.47 -8.28 -22.97
CA ASP A 130 0.22 -9.55 -23.23
C ASP A 130 1.39 -9.75 -22.28
N PHE A 131 2.21 -8.73 -22.06
CA PHE A 131 3.30 -8.78 -21.09
C PHE A 131 2.80 -9.12 -19.68
N LEU A 132 1.75 -8.46 -19.20
CA LEU A 132 1.19 -8.72 -17.87
C LEU A 132 0.58 -10.12 -17.76
N PHE A 133 -0.13 -10.58 -18.80
CA PHE A 133 -0.66 -11.93 -18.87
C PHE A 133 0.45 -12.99 -18.81
N GLU A 134 1.51 -12.84 -19.62
CA GLU A 134 2.65 -13.75 -19.63
C GLU A 134 3.36 -13.80 -18.28
N ARG A 135 3.60 -12.64 -17.65
CA ARG A 135 4.19 -12.56 -16.31
C ARG A 135 3.35 -13.29 -15.26
N PHE A 136 2.03 -13.16 -15.34
CA PHE A 136 1.13 -13.85 -14.44
C PHE A 136 1.19 -15.37 -14.64
N CYS A 137 1.15 -15.85 -15.88
CA CYS A 137 1.28 -17.27 -16.21
C CYS A 137 2.61 -17.88 -15.74
N GLN A 138 3.71 -17.12 -15.82
CA GLN A 138 5.04 -17.55 -15.39
C GLN A 138 5.20 -17.66 -13.88
N TYR A 139 4.28 -17.13 -13.08
CA TYR A 139 4.39 -17.11 -11.63
C TYR A 139 4.25 -18.50 -10.98
N SER A 140 3.46 -19.39 -11.60
CA SER A 140 3.27 -20.77 -11.15
C SER A 140 3.37 -21.73 -12.33
N LEU A 141 3.91 -22.93 -12.10
CA LEU A 141 3.92 -24.00 -13.09
C LEU A 141 2.61 -24.80 -13.11
N ASP A 142 1.88 -24.81 -12.00
CA ASP A 142 0.58 -25.47 -11.88
C ASP A 142 -0.53 -24.42 -11.74
N HIS A 143 -1.50 -24.46 -12.65
CA HIS A 143 -2.65 -23.56 -12.67
C HIS A 143 -3.97 -24.26 -12.31
N PHE A 144 -3.95 -25.56 -11.98
CA PHE A 144 -5.15 -26.29 -11.58
C PHE A 144 -5.67 -25.80 -10.23
N ALA A 145 -6.91 -25.31 -10.19
CA ALA A 145 -7.52 -24.69 -9.01
C ALA A 145 -6.67 -23.55 -8.39
N TRP A 146 -5.87 -22.86 -9.20
CA TRP A 146 -4.94 -21.84 -8.77
C TRP A 146 -5.44 -20.43 -9.06
N ALA A 147 -5.21 -19.53 -8.11
CA ALA A 147 -5.44 -18.11 -8.25
C ALA A 147 -4.29 -17.35 -7.57
N LYS A 148 -4.01 -16.14 -8.04
CA LYS A 148 -2.99 -15.28 -7.45
C LYS A 148 -3.57 -13.93 -7.12
N GLU A 149 -3.20 -13.45 -5.94
CA GLU A 149 -3.57 -12.14 -5.48
C GLU A 149 -2.73 -11.05 -6.14
N ILE A 150 -3.38 -9.96 -6.50
CA ILE A 150 -2.76 -8.71 -6.93
C ILE A 150 -3.07 -7.69 -5.84
N TRP A 151 -2.31 -7.68 -4.75
CA TRP A 151 -2.65 -6.87 -3.56
C TRP A 151 -2.52 -5.36 -3.80
N ASP A 152 -1.47 -4.95 -4.51
CA ASP A 152 -1.06 -3.54 -4.65
C ASP A 152 -2.17 -2.66 -5.22
N ILE A 153 -3.00 -3.21 -6.12
CA ILE A 153 -4.11 -2.46 -6.74
C ILE A 153 -5.24 -2.11 -5.75
N ALA A 154 -5.25 -2.68 -4.54
CA ALA A 154 -6.19 -2.26 -3.49
C ALA A 154 -6.03 -0.77 -3.16
N THR A 155 -4.78 -0.29 -3.08
CA THR A 155 -4.49 1.11 -2.77
C THR A 155 -5.01 2.07 -3.84
N ILE A 156 -4.85 1.69 -5.11
CA ILE A 156 -5.36 2.44 -6.26
C ILE A 156 -6.89 2.34 -6.33
N GLY A 157 -7.45 1.16 -6.03
CA GLY A 157 -8.90 0.98 -5.93
C GLY A 157 -9.54 1.93 -4.92
N TYR A 158 -8.92 2.10 -3.75
CA TYR A 158 -9.37 3.06 -2.74
C TYR A 158 -9.36 4.50 -3.25
N LEU A 159 -8.29 4.90 -3.96
CA LEU A 159 -8.17 6.26 -4.52
C LEU A 159 -9.15 6.54 -5.65
N LEU A 160 -9.43 5.54 -6.49
CA LEU A 160 -10.41 5.67 -7.58
C LEU A 160 -11.84 5.76 -7.04
N ASN A 161 -12.16 4.92 -6.05
CA ASN A 161 -13.45 4.92 -5.39
C ASN A 161 -13.36 4.28 -4.00
N GLY A 162 -13.51 5.08 -2.95
CA GLY A 162 -13.46 4.62 -1.56
C GLY A 162 -14.50 3.55 -1.21
N ASP A 163 -15.63 3.46 -1.93
CA ASP A 163 -16.63 2.41 -1.72
C ASP A 163 -16.15 1.02 -2.15
N TRP A 164 -15.10 0.95 -2.96
CA TRP A 164 -14.50 -0.32 -3.37
C TRP A 164 -13.60 -0.90 -2.27
N VAL A 165 -13.11 -0.07 -1.36
CA VAL A 165 -12.25 -0.48 -0.24
C VAL A 165 -12.81 0.15 1.03
N PRO A 166 -13.93 -0.37 1.56
CA PRO A 166 -14.55 0.20 2.74
C PRO A 166 -13.59 0.19 3.93
N THR A 167 -13.61 1.28 4.68
CA THR A 167 -12.72 1.52 5.81
C THR A 167 -13.50 1.83 7.08
N GLN A 168 -12.85 1.66 8.22
CA GLN A 168 -13.31 2.09 9.53
C GLN A 168 -12.29 3.06 10.12
N VAL A 169 -12.77 4.06 10.87
CA VAL A 169 -11.90 4.98 11.62
C VAL A 169 -11.68 4.38 13.00
N ILE A 170 -10.42 4.12 13.35
CA ILE A 170 -10.02 3.49 14.60
C ILE A 170 -8.75 4.16 15.16
N PRO A 171 -8.46 4.03 16.47
CA PRO A 171 -7.16 4.45 17.00
C PRO A 171 -6.02 3.72 16.29
N SER A 172 -4.94 4.44 15.98
CA SER A 172 -3.72 3.85 15.42
C SER A 172 -3.20 2.73 16.34
N PRO A 173 -2.80 1.56 15.81
CA PRO A 173 -2.34 0.44 16.64
C PRO A 173 -0.97 0.72 17.25
N ILE A 174 -0.57 -0.07 18.25
CA ILE A 174 0.83 -0.14 18.69
C ILE A 174 1.48 -1.33 18.00
N LEU A 175 2.50 -1.11 17.17
CA LEU A 175 3.27 -2.21 16.59
C LEU A 175 4.38 -2.63 17.56
N GLN A 176 4.27 -3.84 18.11
CA GLN A 176 5.24 -4.38 19.06
C GLN A 176 6.49 -4.95 18.36
N ASP A 177 7.58 -5.13 19.12
CA ASP A 177 8.86 -5.68 18.61
C ASP A 177 8.73 -7.09 18.02
N ASN A 178 7.80 -7.89 18.55
CA ASN A 178 7.51 -9.23 18.06
C ASN A 178 6.54 -9.25 16.85
N LEU A 179 6.28 -8.10 16.21
CA LEU A 179 5.35 -7.94 15.09
C LEU A 179 3.93 -8.42 15.41
N THR A 180 3.43 -8.04 16.58
CA THR A 180 2.02 -8.19 16.96
C THR A 180 1.40 -6.83 17.27
N TRP A 181 0.07 -6.75 17.22
CA TRP A 181 -0.67 -5.54 17.56
C TRP A 181 -0.85 -5.43 19.07
N GLY A 182 -0.38 -4.33 19.64
CA GLY A 182 -0.63 -3.94 21.03
C GLY A 182 -1.91 -3.10 21.16
N VAL A 183 -2.42 -3.02 22.39
CA VAL A 183 -3.61 -2.22 22.69
C VAL A 183 -3.24 -0.73 22.67
N PRO A 184 -3.91 0.11 21.87
CA PRO A 184 -3.64 1.54 21.85
C PRO A 184 -4.08 2.21 23.16
N PRO A 185 -3.32 3.18 23.69
CA PRO A 185 -3.75 3.96 24.85
C PRO A 185 -4.98 4.81 24.53
N LEU A 186 -5.73 5.19 25.56
CA LEU A 186 -6.88 6.09 25.44
C LEU A 186 -6.44 7.43 24.83
N GLY A 187 -7.19 7.91 23.84
CA GLY A 187 -6.92 9.19 23.18
C GLY A 187 -5.84 9.14 22.08
N ARG A 188 -5.36 7.95 21.69
CA ARG A 188 -4.46 7.79 20.54
C ARG A 188 -5.13 8.31 19.26
N HIS A 189 -4.33 8.96 18.41
CA HIS A 189 -4.80 9.53 17.14
C HIS A 189 -5.43 8.47 16.25
N LEU A 190 -6.35 8.92 15.38
CA LEU A 190 -7.15 8.03 14.53
C LEU A 190 -6.51 7.83 13.16
N ILE A 191 -6.70 6.63 12.63
CA ILE A 191 -6.37 6.26 11.25
C ILE A 191 -7.58 5.55 10.63
N ARG A 192 -7.54 5.34 9.31
CA ARG A 192 -8.45 4.44 8.61
C ARG A 192 -7.81 3.08 8.42
N GLU A 193 -8.55 2.03 8.74
CA GLU A 193 -8.21 0.67 8.39
C GLU A 193 -9.24 0.14 7.39
N ALA A 194 -8.77 -0.41 6.27
CA ALA A 194 -9.62 -1.17 5.36
C ALA A 194 -9.98 -2.51 5.99
N TRP A 195 -11.26 -2.87 6.00
CA TRP A 195 -11.73 -4.15 6.54
C TRP A 195 -12.26 -5.09 5.46
N TYR A 196 -12.39 -4.62 4.22
CA TYR A 196 -12.74 -5.45 3.06
C TYR A 196 -12.29 -4.78 1.74
N VAL A 197 -12.30 -5.55 0.65
CA VAL A 197 -12.10 -5.04 -0.71
C VAL A 197 -13.09 -5.68 -1.67
N LYS A 198 -13.75 -4.84 -2.47
CA LYS A 198 -14.64 -5.27 -3.55
C LYS A 198 -13.80 -5.59 -4.78
N ARG A 199 -13.41 -6.85 -4.89
CA ARG A 199 -12.60 -7.40 -5.96
C ARG A 199 -13.12 -7.07 -7.37
N ASN A 200 -14.42 -7.30 -7.60
CA ASN A 200 -15.01 -7.20 -8.95
C ASN A 200 -14.95 -5.80 -9.58
N PRO A 201 -15.40 -4.72 -8.93
CA PRO A 201 -15.32 -3.39 -9.54
C PRO A 201 -13.88 -2.94 -9.81
N ILE A 202 -12.92 -3.32 -8.95
CA ILE A 202 -11.51 -3.01 -9.14
C ILE A 202 -10.96 -3.73 -10.38
N PHE A 203 -11.18 -5.04 -10.52
CA PHE A 203 -10.72 -5.76 -11.71
C PHE A 203 -11.47 -5.35 -12.97
N HIS A 204 -12.76 -5.06 -12.89
CA HIS A 204 -13.53 -4.55 -14.03
C HIS A 204 -12.93 -3.24 -14.57
N ASP A 205 -12.67 -2.28 -13.68
CA ASP A 205 -12.02 -1.01 -14.05
C ASP A 205 -10.60 -1.22 -14.60
N LEU A 206 -9.79 -2.06 -13.94
CA LEU A 206 -8.44 -2.38 -14.38
C LEU A 206 -8.42 -3.03 -15.77
N PHE A 207 -9.25 -4.04 -16.00
CA PHE A 207 -9.29 -4.75 -17.29
C PHE A 207 -9.75 -3.84 -18.42
N LEU A 208 -10.75 -2.98 -18.20
CA LEU A 208 -11.17 -2.01 -19.21
C LEU A 208 -10.06 -1.00 -19.54
N LYS A 209 -9.28 -0.57 -18.55
CA LYS A 209 -8.13 0.32 -18.76
C LYS A 209 -7.02 -0.39 -19.53
N LEU A 210 -6.69 -1.62 -19.16
CA LEU A 210 -5.68 -2.43 -19.84
C LEU A 210 -6.06 -2.70 -21.30
N GLN A 211 -7.32 -3.05 -21.59
CA GLN A 211 -7.81 -3.26 -22.95
C GLN A 211 -7.67 -2.02 -23.85
N ARG A 212 -7.74 -0.81 -23.27
CA ARG A 212 -7.66 0.49 -23.98
C ARG A 212 -6.27 1.11 -23.96
N ALA A 213 -5.30 0.48 -23.31
CA ALA A 213 -3.95 1.02 -23.21
C ALA A 213 -3.30 1.08 -24.60
N GLU A 214 -3.05 2.28 -25.10
CA GLU A 214 -2.29 2.49 -26.32
C GLU A 214 -0.80 2.26 -26.04
N SER A 215 -0.11 1.60 -26.97
CA SER A 215 1.35 1.53 -26.94
C SER A 215 1.89 2.93 -27.27
N LYS A 216 2.49 3.58 -26.28
CA LYS A 216 3.29 4.79 -26.50
C LYS A 216 4.64 4.43 -27.12
#